data_AF-A0A4P9Z0C8-F1
#
_entry.id   AF-A0A4P9Z0C8-F1
#
_cell.length_a   1.000
_cell.length_b   1.000
_cell.length_c   1.000
_cell.angle_alpha   90.00
_cell.angle_beta   90.00
_cell.angle_gamma   90.00
#
_symmetry.space_group_name_H-M   'P 1'
#
loop_
_entity.id
_entity.type
_entity.pdbx_description
1 polymer ?
#
loop_
_entity_poly.entity_id
_entity_poly.type
_entity_poly.pdbx_seq_one_letter_code
_entity_poly.pdbx_strand_id
1 'polypeptide(L)'
;TRLSLEWVPHHYQLVVWKAACIYRSYPEEHGIWSVSWVLKQLRYRYEREINRRETPAIRMILEELELPRLPLVLCVIDMPRRCLCHLANAEHGILRLTDGWYIINARMDPSLEALYKRQRLNPGDKMVIGS
;
A
#
# COMPACT_ATOMS: atom_id res chain seq x y z
N THR A 1 21.97 13.33 1.19
CA THR A 1 20.87 12.41 1.57
C THR A 1 19.76 13.24 2.18
N ARG A 2 18.89 13.85 1.37
CA ARG A 2 17.76 14.63 1.92
C ARG A 2 16.53 13.73 1.90
N LEU A 3 16.03 13.39 3.08
CA LEU A 3 14.64 12.96 3.24
C LEU A 3 13.75 14.01 2.59
N SER A 4 12.84 13.61 1.70
CA SER A 4 11.82 14.53 1.23
C SER A 4 10.90 14.88 2.41
N LEU A 5 10.34 16.09 2.41
CA LEU A 5 9.33 16.48 3.40
C LEU A 5 8.09 15.59 3.34
N GLU A 6 7.89 14.88 2.22
CA GLU A 6 6.78 13.96 1.98
C GLU A 6 7.02 12.53 2.51
N TRP A 7 8.27 12.14 2.76
CA TRP A 7 8.62 10.78 3.21
C TRP A 7 7.93 10.44 4.54
N VAL A 8 7.99 11.34 5.52
CA VAL A 8 7.41 11.10 6.85
C VAL A 8 5.87 10.99 6.78
N PRO A 9 5.12 11.95 6.21
CA PRO A 9 3.67 11.80 6.03
C PRO A 9 3.28 10.52 5.30
N HIS A 10 4.01 10.18 4.23
CA HIS A 10 3.73 9.01 3.41
C HIS A 10 3.91 7.69 4.16
N HIS A 11 4.98 7.51 4.93
CA HIS A 11 5.13 6.29 5.70
C HIS A 11 4.29 6.28 6.98
N TYR A 12 4.01 7.45 7.56
CA TYR A 12 3.14 7.56 8.72
C TYR A 12 1.74 7.00 8.43
N GLN A 13 1.11 7.40 7.32
CA GLN A 13 -0.21 6.87 6.94
C GLN A 13 -0.22 5.32 6.83
N LEU A 14 0.83 4.72 6.24
CA LEU A 14 0.92 3.27 6.06
C LEU A 14 1.17 2.54 7.38
N VAL A 15 2.02 3.11 8.25
CA VAL A 15 2.29 2.54 9.58
C VAL A 15 1.05 2.58 10.47
N VAL A 16 0.34 3.72 10.47
CA VAL A 16 -0.90 3.88 11.25
C VAL A 16 -1.99 2.97 10.69
N TRP A 17 -2.16 2.90 9.36
CA TRP A 17 -3.14 2.01 8.74
C TRP A 17 -2.88 0.55 9.12
N LYS A 18 -1.62 0.10 9.03
CA LYS A 18 -1.20 -1.24 9.49
C LYS A 18 -1.55 -1.45 10.96
N ALA A 19 -1.17 -0.53 11.85
CA ALA A 19 -1.46 -0.64 13.27
C ALA A 19 -2.96 -0.73 13.55
N ALA A 20 -3.76 0.09 12.86
CA ALA A 20 -5.21 0.10 13.00
C ALA A 20 -5.83 -1.22 12.55
N CYS A 21 -5.35 -1.77 11.43
CA CYS A 21 -5.81 -3.06 10.92
C CYS A 21 -5.48 -4.21 11.89
N ILE A 22 -4.25 -4.23 12.42
CA ILE A 22 -3.84 -5.26 13.39
C ILE A 22 -4.68 -5.13 14.66
N TYR A 23 -4.79 -3.93 15.23
CA TYR A 23 -5.57 -3.70 16.45
C TYR A 23 -7.04 -4.10 16.31
N ARG A 24 -7.66 -3.82 15.16
CA ARG A 24 -9.05 -4.25 14.90
C ARG A 24 -9.21 -5.76 14.73
N SER A 25 -8.20 -6.43 14.18
CA SER A 25 -8.27 -7.87 13.88
C SER A 25 -7.82 -8.74 15.05
N TYR A 26 -6.89 -8.21 15.86
CA TYR A 26 -6.23 -8.85 17.00
C TYR A 26 -6.17 -7.86 18.17
N PRO A 27 -7.31 -7.60 18.85
CA PRO A 27 -7.36 -6.62 19.94
C PRO A 27 -6.42 -6.91 21.11
N GLU A 28 -6.01 -8.17 21.30
CA GLU A 28 -5.03 -8.60 22.29
C GLU A 28 -3.66 -7.95 22.09
N GLU A 29 -3.30 -7.55 20.86
CA GLU A 29 -2.06 -6.87 20.49
C GLU A 29 -2.11 -5.33 20.73
N HIS A 30 -2.74 -4.92 21.82
CA HIS A 30 -3.01 -3.51 22.15
C HIS A 30 -1.77 -2.61 22.19
N GLY A 31 -0.57 -3.15 22.46
CA GLY A 31 0.68 -2.39 22.48
C GLY A 31 1.08 -1.79 21.12
N ILE A 32 0.54 -2.31 20.02
CA ILE A 32 0.80 -1.86 18.65
C ILE A 32 0.10 -0.53 18.35
N TRP A 33 -1.05 -0.26 18.98
CA TRP A 33 -1.82 0.97 18.80
C TRP A 33 -1.32 2.08 19.74
N SER A 34 -0.02 2.41 19.64
CA SER A 34 0.60 3.45 20.45
C SER A 34 1.54 4.35 19.64
N VAL A 35 1.66 5.62 20.06
CA VAL A 35 2.60 6.59 19.45
C VAL A 35 4.03 6.04 19.48
N SER A 36 4.42 5.41 20.58
CA SER A 36 5.76 4.84 20.74
C SER A 36 6.05 3.75 19.69
N TRP A 37 5.07 2.92 19.37
CA TRP A 37 5.21 1.87 18.37
C TRP A 37 5.28 2.47 16.96
N VAL A 38 4.42 3.44 16.65
CA VAL A 38 4.45 4.17 15.36
C VAL A 38 5.82 4.84 15.13
N LEU A 39 6.36 5.53 16.13
CA LEU A 39 7.69 6.15 16.05
C LEU A 39 8.81 5.11 15.86
N LYS A 40 8.74 3.97 16.56
CA LYS A 40 9.69 2.86 16.36
C LYS A 40 9.64 2.32 14.93
N GLN A 41 8.45 2.20 14.35
CA GLN A 41 8.29 1.76 12.96
C GLN A 41 8.80 2.78 11.94
N LEU A 42 8.56 4.07 12.16
CA LEU A 42 9.12 5.13 11.31
C LEU A 42 10.65 5.12 11.36
N ARG A 43 11.24 5.00 12.55
CA ARG A 43 12.69 4.84 12.71
C ARG A 43 13.20 3.60 11.98
N TYR A 44 12.53 2.46 12.13
CA TYR A 44 12.89 1.23 11.42
C TYR A 44 12.90 1.41 9.89
N ARG A 45 11.90 2.11 9.33
CA ARG A 45 11.85 2.42 7.90
C ARG A 45 12.99 3.32 7.47
N TYR A 46 13.30 4.35 8.26
CA TYR A 46 14.42 5.24 8.00
C TYR A 46 15.75 4.47 7.96
N GLU A 47 15.98 3.59 8.95
CA GLU A 47 17.18 2.76 9.00
C GLU A 47 17.33 1.87 7.76
N ARG A 48 16.26 1.23 7.30
CA ARG A 48 16.32 0.32 6.15
C ARG A 48 16.48 1.07 4.84
N GLU A 49 15.64 2.05 4.59
CA GLU A 49 15.60 2.70 3.29
C GLU A 49 16.71 3.74 3.12
N ILE A 50 16.97 4.55 4.16
CA ILE A 50 17.91 5.67 4.06
C ILE A 50 19.33 5.24 4.44
N ASN A 51 19.49 4.57 5.59
CA ASN A 51 20.83 4.21 6.07
C ASN A 51 21.38 2.96 5.36
N ARG A 52 20.55 1.93 5.20
CA ARG A 52 20.94 0.67 4.55
C ARG A 52 20.71 0.64 3.03
N ARG A 53 20.04 1.64 2.48
CA ARG A 53 19.73 1.75 1.04
C ARG A 53 18.98 0.53 0.50
N GLU A 54 18.11 -0.05 1.32
CA GLU A 54 17.24 -1.13 0.89
C GLU A 54 16.03 -0.53 0.16
N THR A 55 15.87 -0.87 -1.12
CA THR A 55 14.82 -0.31 -1.98
C THR A 55 13.58 -1.23 -1.97
N PRO A 56 12.41 -0.77 -1.50
CA PRO A 56 11.17 -1.54 -1.57
C PRO A 56 10.73 -1.83 -3.01
N ALA A 57 9.93 -2.88 -3.21
CA ALA A 57 9.59 -3.37 -4.56
C ALA A 57 8.91 -2.31 -5.43
N ILE A 58 7.95 -1.56 -4.90
CA ILE A 58 7.31 -0.47 -5.65
C ILE A 58 8.32 0.63 -5.99
N ARG A 59 9.24 0.94 -5.07
CA ARG A 59 10.26 1.95 -5.30
C ARG A 59 11.20 1.52 -6.43
N MET A 60 11.57 0.24 -6.49
CA MET A 60 12.33 -0.32 -7.61
C MET A 60 11.60 -0.14 -8.95
N ILE A 61 10.28 -0.39 -9.00
CA ILE A 61 9.47 -0.16 -10.20
C ILE A 61 9.52 1.32 -10.62
N LEU A 62 9.29 2.23 -9.67
CA LEU A 62 9.23 3.67 -9.94
C LEU A 62 10.59 4.25 -10.37
N GLU A 63 11.69 3.64 -9.91
CA GLU A 63 13.06 4.00 -10.28
C GLU A 63 13.59 3.19 -11.48
N GLU A 64 12.71 2.40 -12.13
CA GLU A 64 13.04 1.57 -13.30
C GLU A 64 14.22 0.62 -13.07
N LEU A 65 14.39 0.16 -11.82
CA LEU A 65 15.41 -0.82 -11.45
C LEU A 65 14.98 -2.22 -11.89
N GLU A 66 15.96 -3.08 -12.19
CA GLU A 66 15.70 -4.50 -12.44
C GLU A 66 15.05 -5.14 -11.22
N LEU A 67 13.77 -5.48 -11.35
CA LEU A 67 13.07 -6.28 -10.36
C LEU A 67 13.55 -7.74 -10.42
N PRO A 68 13.60 -8.44 -9.27
CA PRO A 68 13.67 -9.89 -9.28
C PRO A 68 12.53 -10.45 -10.13
N ARG A 69 12.76 -11.52 -10.90
CA ARG A 69 11.70 -12.24 -11.66
C ARG A 69 10.69 -12.98 -10.75
N LEU A 70 10.52 -12.51 -9.52
CA LEU A 70 9.68 -13.10 -8.51
C LEU A 70 8.31 -12.42 -8.53
N PRO A 71 7.24 -13.16 -8.25
CA PRO A 71 5.92 -12.58 -8.10
C PRO A 71 5.91 -11.56 -6.95
N LEU A 72 5.20 -10.46 -7.16
CA LEU A 72 5.00 -9.38 -6.20
C LEU A 72 3.68 -9.56 -5.47
N VAL A 73 3.68 -9.35 -4.15
CA VAL A 73 2.43 -9.32 -3.37
C VAL A 73 2.09 -7.88 -3.05
N LEU A 74 0.97 -7.39 -3.59
CA LEU A 74 0.46 -6.05 -3.31
C LEU A 74 -0.86 -6.13 -2.54
N CYS A 75 -1.11 -5.14 -1.69
CA CYS A 75 -2.33 -4.98 -0.92
C CYS A 75 -3.18 -3.85 -1.50
N VAL A 76 -4.49 -4.07 -1.64
CA VAL A 76 -5.45 -3.02 -2.05
C VAL A 76 -5.63 -2.04 -0.89
N ILE A 77 -5.28 -0.76 -1.08
CA ILE A 77 -5.51 0.26 -0.04
C ILE A 77 -6.81 1.03 -0.27
N ASP A 78 -7.13 1.28 -1.55
CA ASP A 78 -8.31 2.05 -1.93
C ASP A 78 -8.75 1.66 -3.35
N MET A 79 -10.02 1.90 -3.64
CA MET A 79 -10.68 1.50 -4.87
C MET A 79 -11.75 2.51 -5.26
N PRO A 80 -12.12 2.63 -6.56
CA PRO A 80 -13.14 3.56 -6.99
C PRO A 80 -14.45 3.28 -6.27
N ARG A 81 -15.19 4.34 -5.93
CA ARG A 81 -16.53 4.18 -5.36
C ARG A 81 -17.45 3.54 -6.40
N ARG A 82 -18.20 2.53 -5.97
CA ARG A 82 -19.22 1.81 -6.77
C ARG A 82 -20.49 2.66 -6.98
N CYS A 83 -20.36 3.97 -7.17
CA CYS A 83 -21.51 4.86 -7.36
C CYS A 83 -22.05 4.73 -8.79
N LEU A 84 -23.38 4.62 -8.91
CA LEU A 84 -24.12 4.53 -10.18
C LEU A 84 -24.36 5.90 -10.85
N CYS A 85 -23.84 7.00 -10.28
CA CYS A 85 -24.08 8.33 -10.85
C CYS A 85 -23.03 8.66 -11.92
N HIS A 86 -23.51 8.79 -13.16
CA HIS A 86 -22.77 9.13 -14.38
C HIS A 86 -22.09 10.53 -14.38
N LEU A 87 -21.95 11.20 -13.23
CA LEU A 87 -21.64 12.64 -13.16
C LEU A 87 -20.28 13.00 -12.55
N ALA A 88 -19.39 12.04 -12.32
CA ALA A 88 -18.03 12.38 -11.96
C ALA A 88 -17.07 11.74 -12.95
N ASN A 89 -16.13 12.53 -13.45
CA ASN A 89 -14.88 12.09 -14.09
C ASN A 89 -14.01 11.29 -13.10
N ALA A 90 -14.59 10.32 -12.40
CA ALA A 90 -13.88 9.43 -11.50
C ALA A 90 -12.93 8.60 -12.35
N GLU A 91 -11.72 8.39 -11.84
CA GLU A 91 -10.73 7.47 -12.39
C GLU A 91 -11.26 6.03 -12.36
N HIS A 92 -12.23 5.74 -13.24
CA HIS A 92 -12.84 4.43 -13.38
C HIS A 92 -11.73 3.44 -13.72
N GLY A 93 -11.64 2.37 -12.94
CA GLY A 93 -10.62 1.35 -13.19
C GLY A 93 -9.29 1.56 -12.46
N ILE A 94 -9.09 2.60 -11.64
CA ILE A 94 -7.83 2.78 -10.90
C ILE A 94 -7.93 2.24 -9.48
N LEU A 95 -7.08 1.28 -9.13
CA LEU A 95 -6.85 0.81 -7.77
C LEU A 95 -5.64 1.50 -7.18
N ARG A 96 -5.68 1.79 -5.87
CA ARG A 96 -4.47 2.11 -5.12
C ARG A 96 -3.94 0.84 -4.49
N LEU A 97 -2.68 0.50 -4.79
CA LEU A 97 -2.01 -0.70 -4.32
C LEU A 97 -0.76 -0.35 -3.52
N THR A 98 -0.41 -1.18 -2.54
CA THR A 98 0.81 -0.99 -1.73
C THR A 98 1.58 -2.28 -1.50
N ASP A 99 2.90 -2.22 -1.53
CA ASP A 99 3.82 -3.26 -1.06
C ASP A 99 4.10 -3.16 0.46
N GLY A 100 3.39 -2.25 1.13
CA GLY A 100 3.58 -1.87 2.52
C GLY A 100 4.51 -0.68 2.71
N TRP A 101 5.35 -0.31 1.74
CA TRP A 101 6.27 0.83 1.83
C TRP A 101 5.80 2.03 1.01
N TYR A 102 5.35 1.76 -0.22
CA TYR A 102 4.89 2.76 -1.17
C TYR A 102 3.50 2.44 -1.71
N ILE A 103 2.86 3.43 -2.32
CA ILE A 103 1.52 3.31 -2.91
C ILE A 103 1.61 3.69 -4.38
N ILE A 104 0.98 2.90 -5.25
CA ILE A 104 0.86 3.18 -6.68
C ILE A 104 -0.60 3.17 -7.10
N ASN A 105 -0.89 3.90 -8.17
CA ASN A 105 -2.11 3.77 -8.93
C ASN A 105 -1.91 2.68 -9.97
N ALA A 106 -2.76 1.65 -9.94
CA ALA A 106 -2.75 0.55 -10.88
C ALA A 106 -4.07 0.49 -11.63
N ARG A 107 -4.01 0.34 -12.94
CA ARG A 107 -5.20 0.14 -13.77
C ARG A 107 -5.67 -1.30 -13.64
N MET A 108 -6.97 -1.49 -13.41
CA MET A 108 -7.60 -2.81 -13.42
C MET A 108 -7.54 -3.40 -14.82
N ASP A 109 -7.13 -4.66 -14.90
CA ASP A 109 -7.32 -5.48 -16.08
C ASP A 109 -8.74 -6.08 -16.09
N PRO A 110 -9.17 -6.75 -17.19
CA PRO A 110 -10.51 -7.33 -17.26
C PRO A 110 -10.83 -8.34 -16.13
N SER A 111 -9.82 -9.06 -15.64
CA SER A 111 -9.97 -10.04 -14.57
C SER A 111 -10.26 -9.38 -13.23
N LEU A 112 -9.48 -8.35 -12.88
CA LEU A 112 -9.67 -7.51 -11.69
C LEU A 112 -10.98 -6.72 -11.77
N GLU A 113 -11.35 -6.20 -12.94
CA GLU A 113 -12.66 -5.57 -13.14
C GLU A 113 -13.81 -6.54 -12.88
N ALA A 114 -13.68 -7.81 -13.32
CA ALA A 114 -14.71 -8.82 -13.06
C ALA A 114 -14.82 -9.14 -11.56
N LEU A 115 -13.69 -9.25 -10.85
CA LEU A 115 -13.67 -9.43 -9.38
C LEU A 115 -14.28 -8.22 -8.66
N TYR A 116 -13.90 -7.01 -9.09
CA TYR A 116 -14.47 -5.77 -8.62
C TYR A 116 -15.99 -5.77 -8.80
N LYS A 117 -16.50 -5.99 -10.03
CA LYS A 117 -17.95 -6.04 -10.35
C LYS A 117 -18.70 -7.09 -9.51
N ARG A 118 -18.08 -8.25 -9.26
CA ARG A 118 -18.63 -9.34 -8.44
C ARG A 118 -18.52 -9.13 -6.92
N GLN A 119 -18.01 -7.98 -6.45
CA GLN A 119 -17.79 -7.69 -5.02
C GLN A 119 -16.83 -8.67 -4.33
N ARG A 120 -15.87 -9.22 -5.09
CA ARG A 120 -14.83 -10.15 -4.60
C ARG A 120 -13.46 -9.51 -4.46
N LEU A 121 -13.41 -8.18 -4.49
CA LEU A 121 -12.22 -7.37 -4.30
C LEU A 121 -12.57 -6.22 -3.36
N ASN A 122 -11.84 -6.12 -2.25
CA ASN A 122 -12.06 -5.17 -1.17
C ASN A 122 -10.74 -4.55 -0.68
N PRO A 123 -10.77 -3.37 -0.03
CA PRO A 123 -9.58 -2.82 0.61
C PRO A 123 -9.08 -3.76 1.71
N GLY A 124 -7.77 -3.98 1.76
CA GLY A 124 -7.10 -4.95 2.62
C GLY A 124 -6.81 -6.30 1.95
N ASP A 125 -7.43 -6.60 0.80
CA ASP A 125 -7.13 -7.83 0.06
C ASP A 125 -5.69 -7.80 -0.47
N LYS A 126 -5.03 -8.97 -0.39
CA LYS A 126 -3.67 -9.16 -0.90
C LYS A 126 -3.73 -9.96 -2.20
N MET A 127 -3.03 -9.47 -3.21
CA MET A 127 -2.98 -10.04 -4.54
C MET A 127 -1.55 -10.37 -4.91
N VAL A 128 -1.37 -11.50 -5.59
CA VAL A 128 -0.11 -11.88 -6.21
C VAL A 128 -0.12 -11.41 -7.65
N ILE A 129 0.89 -10.64 -8.03
CA ILE A 129 1.10 -10.13 -9.38
C ILE A 129 2.39 -10.76 -9.89
N GLY A 130 2.26 -11.60 -10.92
CA GLY A 130 3.38 -12.25 -11.59
C GLY A 130 3.08 -12.34 -13.08
N SER A 131 4.13 -12.27 -13.89
CA SER A 131 4.11 -12.62 -15.31
C SER A 131 3.99 -14.11 -15.52
#